data_AF-A0A8T4I019-F1
#
_entry.id   AF-A0A8T4I019-F1
#
_cell.length_a   1.000
_cell.length_b   1.000
_cell.length_c   1.000
_cell.angle_alpha   90.00
_cell.angle_beta   90.00
_cell.angle_gamma   90.00
#
_symmetry.space_group_name_H-M   'P 1'
#
loop_
_entity.id
_entity.type
_entity.pdbx_description
1 polymer ?
#
loop_
_entity_poly.entity_id
_entity_poly.type
_entity_poly.pdbx_seq_one_letter_code
_entity_poly.pdbx_strand_id
1 'polypeptide(L)' 'MIEVISFGFGHAPAPRAELVVALRSHFRDPHVHQTLRQLTGLDDEVRNKVIRTPGIPPLIDALA' A
#
# COMPACT_ATOMS: atom_id res chain seq x y z
N MET A 1 -20.76 -7.56 3.85
CA MET A 1 -20.14 -6.51 3.01
C MET A 1 -18.71 -6.35 3.50
N ILE A 2 -17.74 -6.26 2.61
CA ILE A 2 -16.32 -6.07 2.96
C ILE A 2 -15.95 -4.64 2.62
N GLU A 3 -15.33 -3.92 3.56
CA GLU A 3 -14.78 -2.58 3.35
C GLU A 3 -13.25 -2.64 3.44
N VAL A 4 -12.58 -1.95 2.51
CA VAL A 4 -11.12 -1.87 2.49
C VAL A 4 -10.73 -0.41 2.65
N ILE A 5 -9.98 -0.12 3.72
CA ILE A 5 -9.55 1.24 4.07
C ILE A 5 -8.03 1.28 4.07
N SER A 6 -7.45 2.27 3.40
CA SER A 6 -6.02 2.57 3.50
C SER A 6 -5.77 3.63 4.58
N PHE A 7 -4.68 3.49 5.33
CA PHE A 7 -4.25 4.46 6.35
C PHE A 7 -2.72 4.48 6.45
N GLY A 8 -2.18 5.50 7.13
CA GLY A 8 -0.75 5.60 7.43
C GLY A 8 -0.49 5.77 8.92
N PHE A 9 0.32 4.87 9.49
CA PHE A 9 0.72 4.91 10.91
C PHE A 9 1.41 6.22 11.33
N GLY A 10 2.02 6.94 10.40
CA GLY A 10 2.62 8.25 10.65
C GLY A 10 1.61 9.39 10.77
N HIS A 11 0.35 9.18 10.40
CA HIS A 11 -0.71 10.18 10.45
C HIS A 11 -1.66 9.95 11.63
N ALA A 12 -2.04 8.69 11.85
CA ALA A 12 -2.95 8.30 12.91
C ALA A 12 -2.74 6.82 13.30
N PRO A 13 -3.23 6.38 14.47
CA PRO A 13 -3.33 4.95 14.78
C PRO A 13 -4.14 4.18 13.73
N ALA A 14 -3.93 2.87 13.66
CA ALA A 14 -4.72 2.00 12.80
C ALA A 14 -6.22 2.10 13.15
N PRO A 15 -7.12 2.23 12.15
CA PRO A 15 -8.55 2.11 12.38
C PRO A 15 -8.91 0.74 12.97
N ARG A 16 -10.05 0.66 13.65
CA ARG A 16 -10.60 -0.63 14.09
C ARG A 16 -11.00 -1.44 12.85
N ALA A 17 -10.47 -2.65 12.73
CA ALA A 17 -10.81 -3.61 11.69
C ALA A 17 -10.62 -5.04 12.21
N GLU A 18 -11.30 -6.01 11.58
CA GLU A 18 -11.12 -7.44 11.83
C GLU A 18 -9.74 -7.94 11.36
N LEU A 19 -9.16 -7.28 10.36
CA LEU A 19 -7.83 -7.56 9.82
C LEU A 19 -7.09 -6.25 9.53
N VAL A 20 -5.85 -6.14 10.03
CA VAL A 20 -4.93 -5.04 9.70
C VAL A 20 -3.67 -5.62 9.09
N VAL A 21 -3.37 -5.26 7.84
CA VAL A 21 -2.17 -5.71 7.12
C VAL A 21 -1.15 -4.56 7.08
N ALA A 22 -0.07 -4.69 7.86
CA ALA A 22 0.99 -3.67 7.92
C ALA A 22 2.08 -3.91 6.85
N LEU A 23 2.09 -3.09 5.80
CA LEU A 23 2.98 -3.27 4.64
C LEU A 23 4.37 -2.62 4.79
N ARG A 24 4.54 -1.73 5.78
CA ARG A 24 5.71 -0.82 5.89
C ARG A 24 7.06 -1.49 6.15
N SER A 25 7.08 -2.70 6.72
CA SER A 25 8.32 -3.34 7.17
C SER A 25 9.03 -4.14 6.07
N HIS A 26 8.27 -4.64 5.08
CA HIS A 26 8.76 -5.62 4.12
C HIS A 26 8.76 -5.12 2.68
N PHE A 27 7.97 -4.09 2.37
CA PHE A 27 7.86 -3.57 1.01
C PHE A 27 8.50 -2.18 0.89
N ARG A 28 9.12 -1.95 -0.26
CA ARG A 28 9.80 -0.68 -0.54
C ARG A 28 8.78 0.42 -0.85
N ASP A 29 8.91 1.54 -0.14
CA ASP A 29 8.07 2.72 -0.34
C ASP A 29 8.33 3.37 -1.73
N PRO A 30 7.29 3.62 -2.56
CA PRO A 30 7.46 4.34 -3.82
C PRO A 30 8.02 5.77 -3.65
N HIS A 31 7.91 6.41 -2.49
CA HIS A 31 8.45 7.75 -2.19
C HIS A 31 9.98 7.87 -2.34
N VAL A 32 10.70 6.74 -2.42
CA VAL A 32 12.13 6.74 -2.78
C VAL A 32 12.37 7.34 -4.17
N HIS A 33 11.38 7.29 -5.07
CA HIS A 33 11.42 7.93 -6.38
C HIS A 33 10.85 9.35 -6.27
N GLN A 34 11.69 10.36 -6.54
CA GLN A 34 11.32 11.76 -6.39
C GLN A 34 10.10 12.16 -7.22
N THR A 35 9.97 11.59 -8.42
CA THR A 35 8.84 11.83 -9.33
C THR A 35 7.50 11.35 -8.77
N LEU A 36 7.50 10.38 -7.84
CA LEU A 36 6.27 9.79 -7.29
C LEU A 36 5.79 10.50 -6.02
N ARG A 37 6.59 11.37 -5.40
CA ARG A 37 6.27 11.96 -4.08
C ARG A 37 5.07 12.88 -4.06
N GLN A 38 4.68 13.43 -5.21
CA GLN A 38 3.52 14.31 -5.35
C GLN A 38 2.29 13.55 -5.88
N LEU A 39 2.42 12.25 -6.14
CA LEU A 39 1.37 11.38 -6.62
C LEU A 39 0.81 10.53 -5.47
N THR A 40 -0.32 9.90 -5.74
CA THR A 40 -1.04 9.04 -4.80
C THR A 40 -1.17 7.62 -5.35
N GLY A 41 -1.61 6.67 -4.52
CA GLY A 41 -1.90 5.31 -4.98
C GLY A 41 -3.05 5.19 -5.99
N LEU A 42 -3.73 6.29 -6.31
CA LEU A 42 -4.73 6.34 -7.38
C LEU A 42 -4.10 6.61 -8.75
N ASP A 43 -2.90 7.17 -8.79
CA ASP A 43 -2.18 7.47 -10.03
C ASP A 43 -1.55 6.22 -10.62
N ASP A 44 -1.70 6.03 -11.93
CA ASP A 44 -1.23 4.84 -12.64
C ASP A 44 0.28 4.62 -12.51
N GLU A 45 1.07 5.69 -12.42
CA GLU A 45 2.52 5.61 -12.21
C GLU A 45 2.87 4.94 -10.87
N VAL A 46 2.15 5.31 -9.81
CA VAL A 46 2.34 4.73 -8.48
C VAL A 46 1.86 3.29 -8.46
N ARG A 47 0.69 2.99 -9.05
CA ARG A 47 0.15 1.63 -9.16
C ARG A 47 1.11 0.70 -9.91
N ASN A 48 1.60 1.16 -11.06
CA ASN A 48 2.57 0.42 -11.88
C ASN A 48 3.89 0.19 -11.16
N LYS A 49 4.30 1.11 -10.28
CA LYS A 49 5.49 0.92 -9.44
C LYS A 49 5.24 -0.13 -8.36
N VAL A 50 4.11 -0.03 -7.66
CA VAL A 50 3.74 -0.91 -6.54
C VAL A 50 3.53 -2.35 -7.00
N ILE A 51 2.80 -2.56 -8.11
CA ILE A 51 2.49 -3.92 -8.61
C ILE A 51 3.75 -4.69 -9.04
N ARG A 52 4.84 -3.99 -9.40
CA ARG A 52 6.13 -4.58 -9.78
C ARG A 52 7.06 -4.83 -8.60
N THR A 53 6.68 -4.41 -7.38
CA THR A 53 7.46 -4.69 -6.18
C THR A 53 7.42 -6.19 -5.88
N PRO A 54 8.58 -6.86 -5.73
CA PRO A 54 8.62 -8.28 -5.39
C PRO A 54 7.76 -8.59 -4.16
N GLY A 55 6.94 -9.63 -4.26
CA GLY A 55 6.02 -10.08 -3.20
C GLY A 55 4.66 -9.37 -3.17
N ILE A 56 4.46 -8.26 -3.88
CA ILE A 56 3.14 -7.60 -3.94
C ILE A 56 2.10 -8.44 -4.71
N PRO A 57 2.36 -8.97 -5.92
CA PRO A 57 1.38 -9.81 -6.62
C PRO A 57 0.89 -11.02 -5.80
N PRO A 58 1.75 -11.88 -5.23
CA PRO A 58 1.26 -13.01 -4.43
C PRO A 58 0.56 -12.57 -3.12
N LEU A 59 0.88 -11.39 -2.57
CA LEU A 59 0.14 -10.85 -1.43
C LEU A 59 -1.28 -10.45 -1.80
N ILE A 60 -1.47 -9.83 -2.98
CA ILE A 60 -2.81 -9.50 -3.48
C ILE A 60 -3.63 -10.76 -3.64
N ASP A 61 -3.06 -11.81 -4.26
CA ASP A 61 -3.73 -13.09 -4.44
C ASP A 61 -4.12 -13.76 -3.11
N ALA A 62 -3.31 -13.59 -2.07
CA ALA A 62 -3.58 -14.17 -0.74
C ALA A 62 -4.65 -13.40 0.07
N LEU A 63 -4.99 -12.17 -0.33
CA LEU A 63 -5.95 -11.29 0.35
C LEU A 63 -7.28 -11.13 -0.41
N ALA A 64 -7.36 -11.64 -1.64
CA ALA A 64 -8.56 -11.64 -2.48
C ALA A 64 -9.56 -12.72 -2.07
#